data_AF-A0A8J1Z9F2-F1
#
_entry.id   AF-A0A8J1Z9F2-F1
#
_cell.length_a   1.000
_cell.length_b   1.000
_cell.length_c   1.000
_cell.angle_alpha   90.00
_cell.angle_beta   90.00
_cell.angle_gamma   90.00
#
_symmetry.space_group_name_H-M   'P 1'
#
loop_
_entity.id
_entity.type
_entity.pdbx_description
1 polymer ?
#
loop_
_entity_poly.entity_id
_entity_poly.type
_entity_poly.pdbx_seq_one_letter_code
_entity_poly.pdbx_strand_id
1 'polypeptide(L)' 'QGVDDERTGHLFFHLKRVISECRPRFFILENVKGLLSIDEGSLIQDIKRLLEALDYEVSYEVVDAAMLLPQR' A
#
# COMPACT_ATOMS: atom_id res chain seq x y z
N GLN A 1 4.30 15.39 0.44
CA GLN A 1 5.59 14.71 0.29
C GLN A 1 5.27 13.36 -0.34
N GLY A 2 5.68 13.19 -1.60
CA GLY A 2 5.18 12.16 -2.51
C GLY A 2 6.29 11.26 -3.05
N VAL A 3 5.93 10.40 -3.99
CA VAL A 3 6.73 9.31 -4.59
C VAL A 3 8.11 9.73 -5.12
N ASP A 4 8.33 11.04 -5.35
CA ASP A 4 9.61 11.63 -5.77
C ASP A 4 10.66 11.80 -4.66
N ASP A 5 10.34 11.51 -3.40
CA ASP A 5 11.37 11.43 -2.36
C ASP A 5 12.08 10.07 -2.47
N GLU A 6 13.39 10.09 -2.78
CA GLU A 6 14.25 8.91 -2.95
C GLU A 6 14.18 7.94 -1.75
N ARG A 7 13.67 8.35 -0.58
CA ARG A 7 13.41 7.46 0.55
C ARG A 7 12.11 6.66 0.46
N THR A 8 11.05 7.21 -0.12
CA THR A 8 9.69 6.65 -0.02
C THR A 8 9.33 5.76 -1.21
N GLY A 9 9.77 6.11 -2.43
CA GLY A 9 9.61 5.25 -3.61
C GLY A 9 10.35 3.91 -3.48
N HIS A 10 11.50 3.92 -2.81
CA HIS A 10 12.33 2.72 -2.58
C HIS A 10 11.65 1.67 -1.70
N LEU A 11 10.89 2.06 -0.68
CA LEU A 11 10.26 1.10 0.24
C LEU A 11 9.25 0.22 -0.50
N PHE A 12 8.50 0.79 -1.45
CA PHE A 12 7.54 0.02 -2.24
C PHE A 12 8.23 -1.01 -3.15
N PHE A 13 9.36 -0.64 -3.79
CA PHE A 13 10.15 -1.59 -4.58
C PHE A 13 10.73 -2.72 -3.71
N HIS A 14 11.19 -2.41 -2.51
CA HIS A 14 11.64 -3.43 -1.56
C HIS A 14 10.50 -4.35 -1.13
N LEU A 15 9.31 -3.81 -0.89
CA LEU A 15 8.14 -4.59 -0.53
C LEU A 15 7.73 -5.55 -1.66
N LYS A 16 7.70 -5.06 -2.90
CA LYS A 16 7.49 -5.90 -4.09
C LYS A 16 8.53 -7.03 -4.17
N ARG A 17 9.81 -6.71 -3.97
CA ARG A 17 10.90 -7.71 -3.98
C ARG A 17 10.67 -8.79 -2.92
N VAL A 18 10.39 -8.40 -1.68
CA VAL A 18 10.16 -9.33 -0.56
C VAL A 18 8.93 -10.20 -0.82
N ILE A 19 7.80 -9.63 -1.27
CA ILE A 19 6.58 -10.40 -1.57
C ILE A 19 6.82 -11.39 -2.72
N SER A 20 7.57 -10.97 -3.74
CA SER A 20 7.93 -11.82 -4.89
C SER A 20 8.86 -12.97 -4.49
N GLU A 21 9.85 -12.72 -3.64
CA GLU A 21 10.80 -13.74 -3.17
C GLU A 21 10.17 -14.70 -2.15
N CYS A 22 9.46 -14.17 -1.16
CA CYS A 22 8.89 -14.97 -0.07
C CYS A 22 7.58 -15.67 -0.44
N ARG A 23 6.83 -15.17 -1.43
CA ARG A 23 5.52 -15.69 -1.84
C ARG A 23 4.59 -16.01 -0.65
N PRO A 24 4.35 -15.06 0.29
CA PRO A 24 3.50 -15.30 1.45
C PRO A 24 2.08 -15.68 1.02
N ARG A 25 1.36 -16.44 1.85
CA ARG A 25 -0.06 -16.77 1.57
C ARG A 25 -0.98 -15.55 1.66
N PHE A 26 -0.63 -14.58 2.51
CA PHE A 26 -1.36 -13.34 2.73
C PHE A 26 -0.42 -12.29 3.31
N PHE A 27 -0.77 -11.02 3.14
CA PHE A 27 -0.07 -9.88 3.75
C PHE A 27 -1.06 -8.73 3.96
N ILE A 28 -0.73 -7.80 4.85
CA ILE A 28 -1.50 -6.58 5.12
C ILE A 28 -0.55 -5.39 4.99
N LEU A 29 -0.98 -4.36 4.27
CA LEU A 29 -0.25 -3.11 4.11
C LEU A 29 -1.09 -1.98 4.73
N GLU A 30 -0.50 -1.27 5.68
CA GLU A 30 -1.10 -0.08 6.30
C GLU A 30 -0.42 1.17 5.74
N ASN A 31 -1.21 2.20 5.50
CA ASN A 31 -0.72 3.50 5.09
C ASN A 31 -1.74 4.58 5.47
N VAL A 32 -1.30 5.83 5.51
CA VAL A 32 -2.17 6.98 5.82
C VAL A 32 -3.20 7.21 4.71
N LYS A 33 -4.37 7.73 5.08
CA LYS A 33 -5.49 8.05 4.16
C LYS A 33 -5.08 8.90 2.95
N GLY A 34 -4.05 9.75 3.12
CA GLY A 34 -3.50 10.60 2.06
C GLY A 34 -3.02 9.81 0.82
N LEU A 35 -2.69 8.52 0.96
CA LEU A 35 -2.30 7.66 -0.16
C LEU A 35 -3.34 7.65 -1.29
N LEU A 36 -4.63 7.69 -0.95
CA LEU A 36 -5.74 7.66 -1.91
C LEU A 36 -5.85 8.94 -2.75
N SER A 37 -5.20 10.03 -2.31
CA SER A 37 -5.26 11.33 -2.96
C SER A 37 -3.97 11.71 -3.68
N ILE A 38 -2.91 10.90 -3.57
CA ILE A 38 -1.67 11.15 -4.28
C ILE A 38 -1.92 10.96 -5.77
N ASP A 39 -1.55 11.97 -6.55
CA ASP A 39 -1.66 11.98 -8.02
C ASP A 39 -3.06 11.52 -8.49
N GLU A 40 -4.09 12.14 -7.90
CA GLU A 40 -5.51 11.86 -8.16
C GLU A 40 -5.92 10.38 -7.97
N GLY A 41 -5.18 9.67 -7.10
CA GLY A 41 -5.41 8.26 -6.79
C GLY A 41 -4.71 7.29 -7.73
N SER A 42 -3.84 7.76 -8.65
CA SER A 42 -3.07 6.89 -9.55
C SER A 42 -2.19 5.91 -8.76
N LEU A 43 -1.56 6.38 -7.68
CA LEU A 43 -0.60 5.59 -6.91
C LEU A 43 -1.23 4.35 -6.28
N ILE A 44 -2.42 4.46 -5.68
CA ILE A 44 -3.10 3.28 -5.10
C ILE A 44 -3.51 2.28 -6.19
N GLN A 45 -3.88 2.76 -7.38
CA GLN A 45 -4.19 1.88 -8.51
C GLN A 45 -2.95 1.18 -9.04
N ASP A 46 -1.80 1.86 -9.09
CA ASP A 46 -0.53 1.25 -9.48
C ASP A 46 -0.06 0.18 -8.50
N ILE A 47 -0.16 0.47 -7.19
CA ILE A 47 0.15 -0.49 -6.13
C ILE A 47 -0.73 -1.74 -6.29
N LYS A 48 -2.04 -1.55 -6.47
CA LYS A 48 -3.00 -2.64 -6.67
C LYS A 48 -2.64 -3.48 -7.89
N ARG A 49 -2.44 -2.85 -9.06
CA ARG A 49 -2.06 -3.54 -10.31
C ARG A 49 -0.77 -4.34 -10.17
N LEU A 50 0.23 -3.80 -9.47
CA LEU A 50 1.52 -4.47 -9.28
C LEU A 50 1.43 -5.70 -8.38
N LEU A 51 0.59 -5.65 -7.34
CA LEU A 51 0.37 -6.79 -6.45
C LEU A 51 -0.52 -7.86 -7.11
N GLU A 52 -1.53 -7.45 -7.89
CA GLU A 52 -2.34 -8.37 -8.71
C GLU A 52 -1.51 -9.08 -9.78
N ALA A 53 -0.52 -8.38 -10.37
CA ALA A 53 0.44 -8.99 -11.31
C ALA A 53 1.34 -10.05 -10.66
N LEU A 54 1.42 -10.09 -9.32
CA LEU A 54 2.09 -11.15 -8.56
C LEU A 54 1.12 -12.29 -8.17
N ASP A 55 -0.04 -12.38 -8.80
CA ASP A 55 -1.06 -13.43 -8.57
C ASP A 55 -1.67 -13.38 -7.16
N TYR A 56 -1.90 -12.15 -6.66
CA TYR A 56 -2.63 -11.90 -5.42
C TYR A 56 -3.96 -11.22 -5.69
N GLU A 57 -4.99 -11.57 -4.91
CA GLU A 57 -6.21 -10.78 -4.83
C GLU A 57 -6.00 -9.62 -3.85
N VAL A 58 -6.33 -8.41 -4.27
CA VAL A 58 -6.04 -7.19 -3.50
C VAL A 58 -7.29 -6.34 -3.32
N SER A 59 -7.64 -6.10 -2.06
CA SER A 59 -8.69 -5.17 -1.63
C SER A 59 -8.12 -4.20 -0.59
N TYR A 60 -8.74 -3.02 -0.46
CA TYR A 60 -8.37 -2.03 0.54
C TYR A 60 -9.61 -1.28 1.05
N GLU A 61 -9.53 -0.82 2.29
CA GLU A 61 -10.56 -0.02 2.96
C GLU A 61 -9.88 1.01 3.87
N VAL A 62 -10.53 2.16 4.08
CA VAL A 62 -10.10 3.14 5.09
C VAL A 62 -10.83 2.83 6.39
N VAL A 63 -10.09 2.41 7.41
CA VAL A 63 -10.63 2.07 8.73
C VAL A 63 -10.32 3.19 9.73
N ASP A 64 -11.32 3.63 10.49
CA ASP A 64 -11.17 4.65 11.54
C ASP A 64 -10.97 3.97 12.90
N ALA A 65 -9.82 4.24 13.53
CA ALA A 65 -9.47 3.69 14.84
C ALA A 65 -10.38 4.21 15.97
N ALA A 66 -11.06 5.35 15.79
CA ALA A 66 -12.00 5.90 16.76
C ALA A 66 -13.16 4.93 17.09
N MET A 67 -13.40 3.95 16.21
CA MET A 67 -14.38 2.88 16.46
C MET A 67 -13.98 1.95 17.61
N LEU A 68 -12.70 1.90 17.99
CA LEU A 68 -12.16 0.96 18.99
C LEU A 68 -11.29 1.65 20.05
N LEU A 69 -10.64 2.76 19.72
CA LEU A 69 -9.69 3.46 20.56
C LEU A 69 -10.09 4.93 20.70
N PRO A 70 -9.80 5.60 21.83
CA PRO A 70 -9.99 7.04 21.98
C PRO A 70 -8.87 7.81 21.26
N GLN A 71 -8.66 7.50 19.98
CA GLN A 71 -7.65 8.09 19.12
C GLN A 71 -8.31 8.42 17.78
N ARG A 72 -8.01 9.61 17.26
CA ARG A 72 -8.35 10.04 15.89
C ARG A 72 -7.14 9.92 14.99
#